data_AF-A0A1V6E299-F1
#
_entry.id   AF-A0A1V6E299-F1
#
_cell.length_a   1.000
_cell.length_b   1.000
_cell.length_c   1.000
_cell.angle_alpha   90.00
_cell.angle_beta   90.00
_cell.angle_gamma   90.00
#
_symmetry.space_group_name_H-M   'P 1'
#
loop_
_entity.id
_entity.type
_entity.pdbx_description
1 polymer ?
#
loop_
_entity_poly.entity_id
_entity_poly.type
_entity_poly.pdbx_seq_one_letter_code
_entity_poly.pdbx_strand_id
1 'polypeptide(L)'
;MAKVEDVVGVYLEDADTGDEVAFCYYAPKIVVTSVAVGTGKFTAGSKVYFDAADKEINESSTGNTLCGVVLETPALAAETVLIALDGTLGIVA
;
A
#
# COMPACT_ATOMS: atom_id res chain seq x y z
N MET A 1 -2.14 3.12 -6.78
CA MET A 1 -3.19 3.05 -5.74
C MET A 1 -4.01 4.34 -5.76
N ALA A 2 -5.20 4.32 -5.17
CA ALA A 2 -6.00 5.53 -4.98
C ALA A 2 -6.85 5.43 -3.71
N LYS A 3 -7.20 6.62 -3.18
CA LYS A 3 -8.19 6.77 -2.12
C LYS A 3 -9.51 7.20 -2.74
N VAL A 4 -10.56 6.43 -2.48
CA VAL A 4 -11.95 6.75 -2.83
C VAL A 4 -12.71 6.85 -1.51
N GLU A 5 -13.19 8.05 -1.17
CA GLU A 5 -13.76 8.35 0.15
C GLU A 5 -12.81 7.93 1.28
N ASP A 6 -13.20 6.98 2.13
CA ASP A 6 -12.39 6.48 3.25
C ASP A 6 -11.65 5.16 2.93
N VAL A 7 -11.70 4.71 1.69
CA VAL A 7 -11.16 3.42 1.25
C VAL A 7 -9.94 3.63 0.36
N VAL A 8 -8.86 2.91 0.64
CA VAL A 8 -7.68 2.84 -0.24
C VAL A 8 -7.69 1.51 -0.97
N GLY A 9 -7.41 1.55 -2.26
CA GLY A 9 -7.32 0.37 -3.11
C GLY A 9 -6.36 0.53 -4.28
N VAL A 10 -6.32 -0.47 -5.13
CA VAL A 10 -5.55 -0.48 -6.38
C VAL A 10 -6.47 -0.48 -7.59
N TYR A 11 -6.02 0.15 -8.66
CA TYR A 11 -6.50 -0.15 -10.00
C TYR A 11 -5.64 -1.28 -10.55
N LEU A 12 -6.26 -2.23 -11.24
CA LEU A 12 -5.59 -3.42 -11.78
C LEU A 12 -4.97 -3.19 -13.16
N GLU A 13 -5.24 -2.03 -13.76
CA GLU A 13 -4.69 -1.56 -15.03
C GLU A 13 -4.42 -0.06 -14.94
N ASP A 14 -3.51 0.41 -15.80
CA ASP A 14 -3.33 1.85 -16.00
C ASP A 14 -4.59 2.43 -16.61
N ALA A 15 -5.02 3.57 -16.10
CA ALA A 15 -6.29 4.19 -16.41
C ALA A 15 -6.11 5.69 -16.62
N ASP A 16 -6.72 6.22 -17.68
CA ASP A 16 -6.87 7.64 -17.88
C ASP A 16 -8.16 8.17 -17.22
N THR A 17 -8.27 9.48 -17.11
CA THR A 17 -9.45 10.11 -16.53
C THR A 17 -10.67 9.86 -17.41
N GLY A 18 -11.67 9.18 -16.85
CA GLY A 18 -12.91 8.84 -17.54
C GLY A 18 -13.03 7.36 -17.93
N ASP A 19 -11.97 6.57 -17.73
CA ASP A 19 -12.00 5.13 -17.99
C ASP A 19 -12.82 4.39 -16.92
N GLU A 20 -13.52 3.35 -17.36
CA GLU A 20 -14.16 2.39 -16.46
C GLU A 20 -13.14 1.34 -16.05
N VAL A 21 -12.76 1.33 -14.76
CA VAL A 21 -11.74 0.42 -14.24
C VAL A 21 -12.21 -0.37 -13.03
N ALA A 22 -11.62 -1.54 -12.82
CA ALA A 22 -11.82 -2.35 -11.63
C ALA A 22 -11.00 -1.78 -10.46
N PHE A 23 -11.68 -1.32 -9.41
CA PHE A 23 -11.06 -0.88 -8.16
C PHE A 23 -11.08 -2.02 -7.13
N CYS A 24 -9.90 -2.53 -6.79
CA CYS A 24 -9.75 -3.56 -5.77
C CYS A 24 -9.37 -2.92 -4.43
N TYR A 25 -10.32 -2.92 -3.49
CA TYR A 25 -10.14 -2.41 -2.13
C TYR A 25 -9.94 -3.52 -1.09
N TYR A 26 -9.97 -4.79 -1.53
CA TYR A 26 -9.78 -5.94 -0.66
C TYR A 26 -8.93 -7.01 -1.35
N ALA A 27 -7.79 -7.35 -0.77
CA ALA A 27 -6.95 -8.47 -1.18
C ALA A 27 -6.18 -9.05 0.03
N PRO A 28 -6.21 -10.38 0.27
CA PRO A 28 -5.43 -11.01 1.33
C PRO A 28 -3.92 -10.78 1.20
N LYS A 29 -3.45 -10.61 -0.04
CA LYS A 29 -2.06 -10.27 -0.36
C LYS A 29 -1.99 -9.55 -1.68
N ILE A 30 -1.20 -8.49 -1.74
CA ILE A 30 -0.95 -7.73 -2.96
C ILE A 30 0.43 -7.07 -2.93
N VAL A 31 1.09 -7.00 -4.08
CA VAL A 31 2.33 -6.24 -4.26
C VAL A 31 1.97 -4.85 -4.75
N VAL A 32 2.48 -3.82 -4.07
CA VAL A 32 2.21 -2.41 -4.40
C VAL A 32 3.50 -1.61 -4.47
N THR A 33 3.50 -0.53 -5.25
CA THR A 33 4.61 0.42 -5.34
C THR A 33 4.82 1.14 -4.02
N SER A 34 6.08 1.30 -3.63
CA SER A 34 6.49 1.98 -2.41
C SER A 34 7.64 2.94 -2.66
N VAL A 35 7.83 3.88 -1.73
CA VAL A 35 9.12 4.57 -1.60
C VAL A 35 10.24 3.52 -1.48
N ALA A 36 11.41 3.84 -2.03
CA ALA A 36 12.57 2.95 -1.97
C ALA A 36 12.85 2.49 -0.53
N VAL A 37 12.90 1.17 -0.34
CA VAL A 37 13.08 0.54 0.98
C VAL A 37 14.44 0.93 1.55
N GLY A 38 14.44 1.62 2.69
CA GLY A 38 15.63 1.92 3.49
C GLY A 38 15.97 0.83 4.51
N THR A 39 17.12 0.96 5.18
CA THR A 39 17.50 0.04 6.27
C THR A 39 16.49 0.08 7.41
N GLY A 40 15.96 -1.09 7.80
CA GLY A 40 14.98 -1.22 8.89
C GLY A 40 13.58 -0.72 8.53
N LYS A 41 13.29 -0.48 7.25
CA LYS A 41 12.00 -0.06 6.74
C LYS A 41 11.18 -1.25 6.26
N PHE A 42 9.86 -1.09 6.30
CA PHE A 42 8.88 -2.08 5.85
C PHE A 42 9.12 -3.45 6.49
N THR A 43 9.35 -3.48 7.80
CA THR A 43 9.47 -4.76 8.51
C THR A 43 8.12 -5.49 8.48
N ALA A 44 8.14 -6.82 8.36
CA ALA A 44 6.92 -7.62 8.44
C ALA A 44 6.08 -7.24 9.68
N GLY A 45 4.78 -7.05 9.49
CA GLY A 45 3.83 -6.56 10.49
C GLY A 45 3.72 -5.03 10.59
N SER A 46 4.61 -4.26 9.93
CA SER A 46 4.52 -2.80 9.93
C SER A 46 3.30 -2.31 9.15
N LYS A 47 2.67 -1.25 9.68
CA LYS A 47 1.60 -0.54 8.97
C LYS A 47 2.18 0.30 7.84
N VAL A 48 1.47 0.33 6.73
CA VAL A 48 1.80 1.18 5.58
C VAL A 48 0.67 2.13 5.26
N TYR A 49 1.04 3.29 4.74
CA TYR A 49 0.15 4.39 4.47
C TYR A 49 0.34 4.83 3.01
N PHE A 50 -0.77 5.05 2.33
CA PHE A 50 -0.80 5.54 0.96
C PHE A 50 -0.60 7.06 0.95
N ASP A 51 0.42 7.48 0.19
CA ASP A 51 0.71 8.86 -0.15
C ASP A 51 -0.01 9.23 -1.45
N ALA A 52 -0.98 10.14 -1.36
CA ALA A 52 -1.77 10.55 -2.52
C ALA A 52 -1.00 11.48 -3.47
N ALA A 53 0.06 12.14 -3.00
CA ALA A 53 0.87 13.04 -3.81
C ALA A 53 1.81 12.24 -4.71
N ASP A 54 2.54 11.28 -4.12
CA ASP A 54 3.52 10.46 -4.83
C ASP A 54 2.94 9.16 -5.39
N LYS A 55 1.68 8.83 -5.06
CA LYS A 55 0.92 7.65 -5.52
C LYS A 55 1.55 6.31 -5.16
N GLU A 56 2.29 6.28 -4.06
CA GLU A 56 2.99 5.10 -3.53
C GLU A 56 2.69 4.90 -2.04
N ILE A 57 3.12 3.78 -1.47
CA ILE A 57 3.05 3.57 -0.02
C ILE A 57 4.36 3.94 0.68
N ASN A 58 4.24 4.42 1.92
CA ASN A 58 5.35 4.61 2.85
C ASN A 58 4.91 4.29 4.30
N GLU A 59 5.79 4.54 5.28
CA GLU A 59 5.54 4.27 6.71
C GLU A 59 5.09 5.51 7.51
N SER A 60 4.96 6.68 6.87
CA SER A 60 4.54 7.90 7.55
C SER A 60 3.02 7.94 7.64
N SER A 61 2.49 8.07 8.86
CA SER A 61 1.04 8.32 9.07
C SER A 61 0.65 9.78 8.88
N THR A 62 1.61 10.70 8.93
CA THR A 62 1.34 12.13 8.82
C THR A 62 0.98 12.48 7.39
N GLY A 63 -0.26 12.91 7.17
CA GLY A 63 -0.77 13.32 5.85
C GLY A 63 -1.17 12.17 4.92
N ASN A 64 -0.91 10.91 5.31
CA ASN A 64 -1.13 9.73 4.50
C ASN A 64 -2.25 8.84 5.06
N THR A 65 -2.82 7.98 4.22
CA THR A 65 -3.97 7.15 4.60
C THR A 65 -3.55 5.71 4.84
N LEU A 66 -3.86 5.17 6.02
CA LEU A 66 -3.57 3.78 6.38
C LEU A 66 -4.21 2.83 5.35
N CYS A 67 -3.41 1.96 4.74
CA CYS A 67 -3.87 1.14 3.62
C CYS A 67 -3.49 -0.34 3.73
N GLY A 68 -2.60 -0.74 4.64
CA GLY A 68 -2.26 -2.15 4.77
C GLY A 68 -1.19 -2.44 5.81
N VAL A 69 -0.76 -3.69 5.79
CA VAL A 69 0.29 -4.22 6.67
C VAL A 69 1.29 -5.03 5.84
N VAL A 70 2.58 -4.83 6.09
CA VAL A 70 3.65 -5.58 5.40
C VAL A 70 3.59 -7.06 5.78
N LEU A 71 3.59 -7.95 4.79
CA LEU A 71 3.60 -9.40 4.99
C LEU A 71 5.01 -9.98 5.05
N GLU A 72 5.94 -9.42 4.29
CA GLU A 72 7.34 -9.84 4.22
C GLU A 72 8.25 -8.63 4.11
N THR A 73 9.35 -8.62 4.88
CA THR A 73 10.34 -7.55 4.80
C THR A 73 11.05 -7.60 3.43
N PRO A 74 10.90 -6.55 2.59
CA PRO A 74 11.48 -6.53 1.26
C PRO A 74 13.01 -6.32 1.30
N ALA A 75 13.66 -6.57 0.15
CA ALA A 75 15.08 -6.26 -0.01
C ALA A 75 15.34 -4.74 0.07
N LEU A 76 16.55 -4.36 0.51
CA LEU A 76 17.00 -2.97 0.48
C LEU A 76 16.88 -2.41 -0.94
N ALA A 77 16.42 -1.16 -1.05
CA ALA A 77 16.19 -0.44 -2.30
C ALA A 77 15.13 -1.05 -3.22
N ALA A 78 14.34 -2.04 -2.76
CA ALA A 78 13.13 -2.43 -3.47
C ALA A 78 12.15 -1.25 -3.54
N GLU A 79 11.42 -1.16 -4.65
CA GLU A 79 10.39 -0.14 -4.90
C GLU A 79 8.97 -0.75 -4.90
N THR A 80 8.86 -1.99 -4.44
CA THR A 80 7.59 -2.67 -4.24
C THR A 80 7.59 -3.47 -2.95
N VAL A 81 6.42 -3.57 -2.31
CA VAL A 81 6.24 -4.27 -1.03
C VAL A 81 5.01 -5.16 -1.10
N LEU A 82 5.12 -6.37 -0.54
CA LEU A 82 4.00 -7.28 -0.35
C LEU A 82 3.24 -6.91 0.93
N ILE A 83 1.96 -6.58 0.78
CA ILE A 83 1.09 -6.17 1.89
C ILE A 83 -0.22 -6.99 1.93
N ALA A 84 -0.84 -7.03 3.10
CA ALA A 84 -2.25 -7.34 3.25
C ALA A 84 -3.07 -6.06 3.05
N LEU A 85 -4.05 -6.12 2.13
CA LEU A 85 -5.03 -5.08 1.83
C LEU A 85 -6.42 -5.62 2.20
N ASP A 86 -6.59 -6.19 3.38
CA ASP A 86 -7.81 -6.88 3.80
C ASP A 86 -8.53 -6.16 4.96
N GLY A 87 -8.03 -4.99 5.34
CA GLY A 87 -8.52 -4.24 6.50
C GLY A 87 -8.09 -4.84 7.84
N THR A 88 -7.28 -5.91 7.84
CA THR A 88 -6.70 -6.48 9.06
C THR A 88 -5.58 -5.56 9.53
N LEU A 89 -5.95 -4.51 10.27
CA LEU A 89 -5.03 -3.53 10.82
C LEU A 89 -4.19 -4.15 11.96
N GLY A 90 -3.21 -4.98 11.60
CA GLY A 90 -2.21 -5.53 12.50
C GLY A 90 -2.75 -6.64 13.41
N ILE A 91 -2.72 -7.88 12.93
CA ILE A 91 -2.53 -9.01 13.85
C ILE A 91 -1.06 -8.94 14.28
N VAL A 92 -0.84 -8.40 15.47
CA VAL A 92 0.40 -8.58 16.22
C VAL A 92 0.35 -10.01 16.78
N ALA A 93 1.24 -10.88 16.31
CA ALA A 93 1.55 -12.14 16.99
C ALA A 93 2.67 -11.91 18.02
#